data_AF-A0A671S7S7-F1
#
_entry.id   AF-A0A671S7S7-F1
#
_cell.length_a   1.000
_cell.length_b   1.000
_cell.length_c   1.000
_cell.angle_alpha   90.00
_cell.angle_beta   90.00
_cell.angle_gamma   90.00
#
_symmetry.space_group_name_H-M   'P 1'
#
loop_
_entity.id
_entity.type
_entity.pdbx_description
1 polymer ?
#
loop_
_entity_poly.entity_id
_entity_poly.type
_entity_poly.pdbx_seq_one_letter_code
_entity_poly.pdbx_strand_id
1 'polypeptide(L)'
;MWWKLFFLLLYFFMLFILARFFEAIVWYETGIFATQLVDPVTLSFKKLKTILECRGLGYSGLAEKRDVRELVENSGELMQGELYSALKNEKEQVGSDSSTTFNGEMHFYELVEDTKDGIWLVQVIAQDRNPLLSTANWGKMVQKVSQFGIRTGTFNCSSDSRYCQKRGWMKSTLIMSVPQTNASKGKVMLKEYNGRRIETEHIFKWMTAHVASRIKTIRFSEQLMDDWYQMEKQPVKMFLFARLLQPPSFFSALSIKFTGRIEFIFVDVRNWDNTTCLDEIGVQQMPSYILKTPEGIYRYGNSTGEFISLHAMDAFLRSVQPEVNDLFILSLVMVNLMAWMDLFITQGATIKRFVVLISTLGTYNSLLIISWLPILGFLQLPYLDNFYEYSLKLLRYADTTTIASWVRADWTFYSSHPALFLSTYLAHGLLIDYFEKKRRCSNEDQNANNLEWLSSLWDWYTSYLVHPIASFQNFESDWDDDPNFLLERLAFPDLWLRPLVPIDYIKNLPTWKQKRIYMFLYLRITSCVQCVSKYVNNLSKTELH
;
A
#
# COMPACT_ATOMS: atom_id res chain seq x y z
N MET A 1 -13.49 19.70 8.27
CA MET A 1 -12.36 18.74 8.16
C MET A 1 -11.60 18.58 9.47
N TRP A 2 -11.14 19.65 10.14
CA TRP A 2 -10.39 19.57 11.40
C TRP A 2 -11.04 18.73 12.51
N TRP A 3 -12.36 18.85 12.73
CA TRP A 3 -13.08 18.03 13.71
C TRP A 3 -13.07 16.53 13.36
N LYS A 4 -13.17 16.18 12.07
CA LYS A 4 -13.10 14.78 11.62
C LYS A 4 -11.72 14.19 11.87
N LEU A 5 -10.67 14.97 11.55
CA LEU A 5 -9.29 14.61 11.85
C LEU A 5 -9.08 14.41 13.35
N PHE A 6 -9.61 15.32 14.18
CA PHE A 6 -9.54 15.20 15.64
C PHE A 6 -10.21 13.92 16.15
N PHE A 7 -11.43 13.60 15.70
CA PHE A 7 -12.13 12.37 16.10
C PHE A 7 -11.41 11.10 15.63
N LEU A 8 -10.75 11.15 14.47
CA LEU A 8 -9.94 10.05 13.96
C LEU A 8 -8.65 9.88 14.77
N LEU A 9 -7.97 10.97 15.13
CA LEU A 9 -6.79 10.92 16.01
C LEU A 9 -7.16 10.42 17.41
N LEU A 10 -8.30 10.88 17.95
CA LEU A 10 -8.84 10.38 19.21
C LEU A 10 -9.12 8.87 19.13
N TYR A 11 -9.64 8.38 18.01
CA TYR A 11 -9.86 6.95 17.79
C TYR A 11 -8.54 6.16 17.87
N PHE A 12 -7.51 6.59 17.13
CA PHE A 12 -6.21 5.92 17.17
C PHE A 12 -5.56 5.96 18.56
N PHE A 13 -5.71 7.07 19.28
CA PHE A 13 -5.25 7.18 20.66
C PHE A 13 -5.99 6.20 21.59
N MET A 14 -7.31 6.07 21.45
CA MET A 14 -8.09 5.10 22.22
C MET A 14 -7.73 3.66 21.87
N LEU A 15 -7.48 3.35 20.59
CA LEU A 15 -7.00 2.04 20.17
C LEU A 15 -5.64 1.69 20.78
N PHE A 16 -4.74 2.67 20.87
CA PHE A 16 -3.44 2.50 21.51
C PHE A 16 -3.61 2.15 22.99
N ILE A 17 -4.43 2.90 23.73
CA ILE A 17 -4.73 2.62 25.14
C ILE A 17 -5.37 1.23 25.31
N LEU A 18 -6.32 0.88 24.45
CA LEU A 18 -7.03 -0.40 24.47
C LEU A 18 -6.06 -1.57 24.25
N ALA A 19 -5.11 -1.43 23.31
CA ALA A 19 -4.09 -2.45 23.06
C ALA A 19 -3.19 -2.67 24.29
N ARG A 20 -2.75 -1.59 24.93
CA ARG A 20 -1.97 -1.66 26.17
C ARG A 20 -2.77 -2.28 27.32
N PHE A 21 -4.06 -1.98 27.40
CA PHE A 21 -4.95 -2.59 28.39
C PHE A 21 -5.12 -4.10 28.16
N PHE A 22 -5.28 -4.54 26.91
CA PHE A 22 -5.32 -5.96 26.60
C PHE A 22 -4.01 -6.67 26.92
N GLU A 23 -2.87 -6.08 26.59
CA GLU A 23 -1.58 -6.64 27.00
C GLU A 23 -1.47 -6.77 28.53
N ALA A 24 -1.93 -5.77 29.28
CA ALA A 24 -1.93 -5.80 30.74
C ALA A 24 -2.87 -6.88 31.30
N ILE A 25 -4.04 -7.10 30.71
CA ILE A 25 -4.96 -8.19 31.09
C ILE A 25 -4.34 -9.55 30.79
N VAL A 26 -3.82 -9.75 29.58
CA VAL A 26 -3.18 -11.00 29.18
C VAL A 26 -2.01 -11.32 30.13
N TRP A 27 -1.24 -10.30 30.51
CA TRP A 27 -0.22 -10.44 31.52
C TRP A 27 -0.78 -10.86 32.89
N TYR A 28 -1.87 -10.27 33.35
CA TYR A 28 -2.49 -10.63 34.63
C TYR A 28 -3.01 -12.07 34.65
N GLU A 29 -3.67 -12.52 33.57
CA GLU A 29 -4.27 -13.86 33.51
C GLU A 29 -3.25 -14.97 33.25
N THR A 30 -2.29 -14.73 32.36
CA THR A 30 -1.37 -15.79 31.89
C THR A 30 0.05 -15.66 32.44
N GLY A 31 0.42 -14.49 32.99
CA GLY A 31 1.79 -14.19 33.42
C GLY A 31 2.79 -14.07 32.27
N ILE A 32 2.34 -14.11 31.01
CA ILE A 32 3.20 -14.24 29.83
C ILE A 32 3.18 -12.96 29.00
N PHE A 33 4.34 -12.38 28.73
CA PHE A 33 4.50 -11.32 27.73
C PHE A 33 4.80 -11.93 26.36
N ALA A 34 4.31 -11.29 25.28
CA ALA A 34 4.70 -11.65 23.92
C ALA A 34 6.21 -11.51 23.69
N THR A 35 6.88 -10.64 24.46
CA THR A 35 8.33 -10.44 24.49
C THR A 35 9.07 -11.37 25.45
N GLN A 36 8.37 -12.23 26.20
CA GLN A 36 9.04 -13.17 27.08
C GLN A 36 9.86 -14.17 26.26
N LEU A 37 11.12 -14.32 26.65
CA LEU A 37 12.03 -15.31 26.08
C LEU A 37 11.56 -16.71 26.44
N VAL A 38 11.52 -17.58 25.44
CA VAL A 38 11.11 -18.98 25.57
C VAL A 38 12.34 -19.85 25.50
N ASP A 39 12.54 -20.67 26.52
CA ASP A 39 13.64 -21.64 26.50
C ASP A 39 13.33 -22.78 25.50
N PRO A 40 14.14 -22.95 24.43
CA PRO A 40 13.94 -23.99 23.43
C PRO A 40 14.04 -25.42 23.99
N VAL A 41 14.63 -25.62 25.18
CA VAL A 41 14.69 -26.93 25.86
C VAL A 41 13.29 -27.51 26.10
N THR A 42 12.37 -26.64 26.52
CA THR A 42 11.02 -26.99 26.98
C THR A 42 10.08 -27.34 25.83
N LEU A 43 10.45 -26.98 24.60
CA LEU A 43 9.61 -27.13 23.42
C LEU A 43 9.67 -28.55 22.85
N SER A 44 8.56 -28.97 22.25
CA SER A 44 8.49 -30.24 21.53
C SER A 44 9.27 -30.15 20.21
N PHE A 45 9.75 -31.29 19.71
CA PHE A 45 10.47 -31.36 18.43
C PHE A 45 9.64 -30.76 17.28
N LYS A 46 8.33 -31.02 17.27
CA LYS A 46 7.41 -30.44 16.26
C LYS A 46 7.40 -28.91 16.30
N LYS A 47 7.34 -28.30 17.49
CA LYS A 47 7.35 -26.84 17.65
C LYS A 47 8.68 -26.21 17.21
N LEU A 48 9.81 -26.89 17.48
CA LEU A 48 11.12 -26.43 17.01
C LEU A 48 11.21 -26.48 15.48
N LYS A 49 10.68 -27.54 14.87
CA LYS A 49 10.60 -27.68 13.41
C LYS A 49 9.79 -26.55 12.77
N THR A 50 8.61 -26.24 13.32
CA THR A 50 7.75 -25.16 12.79
C THR A 50 8.41 -23.79 12.89
N ILE A 51 9.22 -23.54 13.95
CA ILE A 51 10.00 -22.30 14.07
C ILE A 51 11.09 -22.24 13.01
N LEU A 52 11.88 -23.30 12.82
CA LEU A 52 12.90 -23.34 11.78
C LEU A 52 12.30 -23.18 10.38
N GLU A 53 11.11 -23.73 10.16
CA GLU A 53 10.35 -23.51 8.93
C GLU A 53 9.94 -22.05 8.79
N CYS A 54 9.41 -21.40 9.83
CA CYS A 54 9.07 -19.97 9.77
C CYS A 54 10.31 -19.07 9.53
N ARG A 55 11.46 -19.43 10.10
CA ARG A 55 12.77 -18.77 9.86
C ARG A 55 13.41 -19.20 8.53
N GLY A 56 12.83 -20.16 7.80
CA GLY A 56 13.33 -20.62 6.51
C GLY A 56 14.73 -21.21 6.55
N LEU A 57 15.05 -21.93 7.62
CA LEU A 57 16.29 -22.70 7.72
C LEU A 57 16.02 -24.16 7.35
N GLY A 58 16.89 -24.73 6.51
CA GLY A 58 16.79 -26.13 6.12
C GLY A 58 17.31 -27.04 7.24
N TYR A 59 16.43 -27.89 7.79
CA TYR A 59 16.78 -28.90 8.79
C TYR A 59 16.98 -30.31 8.20
N SER A 60 17.02 -30.43 6.85
CA SER A 60 17.09 -31.73 6.18
C SER A 60 18.38 -32.47 6.53
N GLY A 61 18.24 -33.64 7.15
CA GLY A 61 19.34 -34.47 7.65
C GLY A 61 19.58 -34.41 9.16
N LEU A 62 18.89 -33.53 9.91
CA LEU A 62 18.96 -33.47 11.36
C LEU A 62 17.83 -34.33 11.97
N ALA A 63 18.17 -35.54 12.38
CA ALA A 63 17.23 -36.44 13.05
C ALA A 63 17.13 -36.18 14.55
N GLU A 64 18.16 -35.57 15.15
CA GLU A 64 18.23 -35.36 16.59
C GLU A 64 17.60 -34.03 17.02
N LYS A 65 16.87 -34.07 18.15
CA LYS A 65 16.33 -32.85 18.77
C LYS A 65 17.44 -31.87 19.15
N ARG A 66 18.63 -32.37 19.48
CA ARG A 66 19.79 -31.56 19.90
C ARG A 66 20.28 -30.67 18.76
N ASP A 67 20.49 -31.24 17.58
CA ASP A 67 20.98 -30.48 16.42
C ASP A 67 19.95 -29.45 15.94
N VAL A 68 18.66 -29.82 15.94
CA VAL A 68 17.57 -28.90 15.61
C VAL A 68 17.51 -27.74 16.60
N ARG A 69 17.73 -28.03 17.89
CA ARG A 69 17.79 -27.00 18.93
C ARG A 69 18.99 -26.08 18.74
N GLU A 70 20.17 -26.62 18.47
CA GLU A 70 21.38 -25.83 18.23
C GLU A 70 21.18 -24.90 17.03
N LEU A 71 20.52 -25.36 15.96
CA LEU A 71 20.16 -24.49 14.84
C LEU A 71 19.19 -23.37 15.23
N VAL A 72 18.21 -23.65 16.10
CA VAL A 72 17.29 -22.61 16.58
C VAL A 72 18.06 -21.56 17.38
N GLU A 73 18.90 -21.98 18.32
CA GLU A 73 19.74 -21.09 19.13
C GLU A 73 20.69 -20.26 18.25
N ASN A 74 21.35 -20.88 17.27
CA ASN A 74 22.21 -20.19 16.30
C ASN A 74 21.47 -19.25 15.34
N SER A 75 20.14 -19.39 15.23
CA SER A 75 19.29 -18.55 14.39
C SER A 75 18.64 -17.37 15.12
N GLY A 76 18.73 -17.33 16.45
CA GLY A 76 18.30 -16.19 17.27
C GLY A 76 17.48 -16.59 18.48
N GLU A 77 17.41 -15.68 19.44
CA GLU A 77 16.54 -15.80 20.61
C GLU A 77 15.09 -16.03 20.18
N LEU A 78 14.37 -16.86 20.93
CA LEU A 78 12.99 -17.21 20.64
C LEU A 78 12.05 -16.44 21.57
N MET A 79 11.24 -15.57 20.99
CA MET A 79 10.18 -14.87 21.75
C MET A 79 8.86 -15.66 21.69
N GLN A 80 8.06 -15.57 22.74
CA GLN A 80 6.76 -16.25 22.80
C GLN A 80 5.79 -15.78 21.71
N GLY A 81 5.83 -14.50 21.33
CA GLY A 81 5.04 -13.95 20.23
C GLY A 81 5.42 -14.55 18.87
N GLU A 82 6.70 -14.89 18.67
CA GLU A 82 7.16 -15.59 17.46
C GLU A 82 6.61 -17.03 17.42
N LEU A 83 6.65 -17.74 18.55
CA LEU A 83 6.09 -19.09 18.63
C LEU A 83 4.58 -19.09 18.35
N TYR A 84 3.83 -18.14 18.92
CA TYR A 84 2.40 -18.05 18.71
C TYR A 84 2.04 -17.73 17.25
N SER A 85 2.76 -16.78 16.64
CA SER A 85 2.54 -16.41 15.24
C SER A 85 2.92 -17.55 14.28
N ALA A 86 4.01 -18.29 14.54
CA ALA A 86 4.37 -19.46 13.75
C ALA A 86 3.29 -20.56 13.82
N LEU A 87 2.72 -20.82 15.00
CA LEU A 87 1.64 -21.80 15.18
C LEU A 87 0.30 -21.34 14.57
N LYS A 88 0.01 -20.03 14.61
CA LYS A 88 -1.17 -19.45 13.96
C LYS A 88 -1.06 -19.59 12.44
N ASN A 89 0.09 -19.23 11.87
CA ASN A 89 0.35 -19.35 10.44
C ASN A 89 0.24 -20.80 9.95
N GLU A 90 0.74 -21.77 10.72
CA GLU A 90 0.58 -23.20 10.40
C GLU A 90 -0.90 -23.60 10.30
N LYS A 91 -1.78 -23.05 11.14
CA LYS A 91 -3.22 -23.36 11.14
C LYS A 91 -3.99 -22.65 10.02
N GLU A 92 -3.71 -21.38 9.78
CA GLU A 92 -4.42 -20.58 8.78
C GLU A 92 -4.07 -20.99 7.34
N GLN A 93 -2.85 -21.49 7.11
CA GLN A 93 -2.37 -21.85 5.77
C GLN A 93 -2.88 -23.17 5.22
N VAL A 94 -3.50 -24.02 6.04
CA VAL A 94 -4.14 -25.25 5.56
C VAL A 94 -5.33 -24.95 4.61
N GLY A 95 -5.82 -23.70 4.57
CA GLY A 95 -6.98 -23.29 3.78
C GLY A 95 -6.75 -22.38 2.56
N SER A 96 -5.51 -21.97 2.24
CA SER A 96 -5.22 -20.94 1.22
C SER A 96 -4.19 -21.40 0.18
N ASP A 97 -4.57 -22.30 -0.72
CA ASP A 97 -3.73 -22.75 -1.84
C ASP A 97 -3.88 -21.80 -3.06
N SER A 98 -3.35 -20.57 -2.99
CA SER A 98 -3.42 -19.62 -4.11
C SER A 98 -2.21 -19.76 -5.05
N SER A 99 -2.15 -20.83 -5.86
CA SER A 99 -1.19 -20.93 -6.98
C SER A 99 -1.82 -20.42 -8.28
N THR A 100 -1.12 -19.56 -9.02
CA THR A 100 -1.63 -19.00 -10.28
C THR A 100 -1.46 -19.97 -11.44
N THR A 101 -2.52 -20.24 -12.20
CA THR A 101 -2.42 -21.02 -13.44
C THR A 101 -2.12 -20.08 -14.61
N PHE A 102 -1.06 -20.36 -15.36
CA PHE A 102 -0.70 -19.57 -16.54
C PHE A 102 -1.36 -20.14 -17.79
N ASN A 103 -2.11 -19.29 -18.51
CA ASN A 103 -2.87 -19.71 -19.69
C ASN A 103 -2.09 -19.58 -21.02
N GLY A 104 -1.06 -18.73 -21.11
CA GLY A 104 -0.27 -18.55 -22.33
C GLY A 104 0.98 -17.69 -22.16
N GLU A 105 1.79 -17.56 -23.22
CA GLU A 105 3.06 -16.81 -23.25
C GLU A 105 2.94 -15.40 -22.68
N MET A 106 1.93 -14.63 -23.11
CA MET A 106 1.77 -13.23 -22.70
C MET A 106 1.55 -13.07 -21.19
N HIS A 107 0.71 -13.94 -20.60
CA HIS A 107 0.41 -13.91 -19.16
C HIS A 107 1.63 -14.34 -18.32
N PHE A 108 2.41 -15.31 -18.82
CA PHE A 108 3.67 -15.70 -18.17
C PHE A 108 4.72 -14.59 -18.25
N TYR A 109 4.87 -13.98 -19.43
CA TYR A 109 5.82 -12.89 -19.64
C TYR A 109 5.52 -11.69 -18.73
N GLU A 110 4.27 -11.22 -18.72
CA GLU A 110 3.84 -10.08 -17.90
C GLU A 110 4.11 -10.32 -16.41
N LEU A 111 3.68 -11.47 -15.88
CA LEU A 111 3.78 -11.73 -14.45
C LEU A 111 5.17 -12.18 -13.99
N VAL A 112 5.92 -12.94 -14.80
CA VAL A 112 7.15 -13.62 -14.34
C VAL A 112 8.42 -12.97 -14.89
N GLU A 113 8.40 -12.51 -16.14
CA GLU A 113 9.59 -11.95 -16.79
C GLU A 113 9.65 -10.42 -16.71
N ASP A 114 8.49 -9.74 -16.75
CA ASP A 114 8.40 -8.29 -16.70
C ASP A 114 8.31 -7.75 -15.25
N THR A 115 7.59 -8.43 -14.35
CA THR A 115 7.62 -8.03 -12.93
C THR A 115 8.94 -8.38 -12.26
N LYS A 116 9.57 -7.36 -11.67
CA LYS A 116 10.88 -7.43 -11.01
C LYS A 116 10.77 -7.64 -9.49
N ASP A 117 9.56 -7.55 -8.96
CA ASP A 117 9.28 -7.36 -7.54
C ASP A 117 9.04 -8.68 -6.79
N GLY A 118 9.32 -9.83 -7.41
CA GLY A 118 9.06 -11.12 -6.79
C GLY A 118 9.84 -12.29 -7.40
N ILE A 119 10.10 -13.28 -6.54
CA ILE A 119 10.57 -14.61 -6.96
C ILE A 119 9.35 -15.41 -7.35
N TRP A 120 9.40 -16.07 -8.51
CA TRP A 120 8.38 -17.05 -8.88
C TRP A 120 8.94 -18.46 -8.87
N LEU A 121 8.14 -19.39 -8.36
CA LEU A 121 8.35 -20.82 -8.50
C LEU A 121 7.24 -21.39 -9.38
N VAL A 122 7.60 -21.78 -10.60
CA VAL A 122 6.65 -22.24 -11.62
C VAL A 122 6.86 -23.71 -11.92
N GLN A 123 5.80 -24.50 -11.75
CA GLN A 123 5.77 -25.88 -12.18
C GLN A 123 5.32 -25.94 -13.64
N VAL A 124 6.21 -26.37 -14.54
CA VAL A 124 5.90 -26.58 -15.94
C VAL A 124 5.49 -28.03 -16.16
N ILE A 125 4.29 -28.23 -16.68
CA ILE A 125 3.73 -29.52 -17.02
C ILE A 125 3.89 -29.69 -18.52
N ALA A 126 4.75 -30.62 -18.95
CA ALA A 126 4.96 -30.90 -20.35
C ALA A 126 3.72 -31.56 -20.97
N GLN A 127 3.57 -31.41 -22.29
CA GLN A 127 2.46 -31.98 -23.04
C GLN A 127 2.39 -33.50 -22.83
N ASP A 128 1.19 -33.99 -22.46
CA ASP A 128 0.88 -35.40 -22.22
C ASP A 128 1.75 -36.09 -21.15
N ARG A 129 2.33 -35.31 -20.23
CA ARG A 129 3.14 -35.84 -19.13
C ARG A 129 2.58 -35.46 -17.77
N ASN A 130 2.87 -36.31 -16.79
CA ASN A 130 2.56 -36.03 -15.40
C ASN A 130 3.40 -34.85 -14.88
N PRO A 131 2.85 -34.07 -13.93
CA PRO A 131 3.58 -33.00 -13.27
C PRO A 131 4.78 -33.56 -12.47
N LEU A 132 5.86 -32.78 -12.38
CA LEU A 132 7.07 -33.20 -11.64
C LEU A 132 6.77 -33.51 -10.16
N LEU A 133 6.03 -32.63 -9.49
CA LEU A 133 5.48 -32.83 -8.15
C LEU A 133 4.02 -33.23 -8.27
N SER A 134 3.60 -34.22 -7.49
CA SER A 134 2.18 -34.55 -7.32
C SER A 134 1.41 -33.36 -6.75
N THR A 135 0.11 -33.28 -6.99
CA THR A 135 -0.75 -32.20 -6.49
C THR A 135 -0.63 -31.99 -4.97
N ALA A 136 -0.55 -33.07 -4.20
CA ALA A 136 -0.34 -33.00 -2.75
C ALA A 136 1.04 -32.46 -2.36
N ASN A 137 2.11 -32.86 -3.06
CA ASN A 137 3.46 -32.37 -2.78
C ASN A 137 3.65 -30.93 -3.27
N TRP A 138 2.97 -30.55 -4.35
CA TRP A 138 2.91 -29.18 -4.83
C TRP A 138 2.17 -28.29 -3.85
N GLY A 139 1.01 -28.70 -3.32
CA GLY A 139 0.30 -27.94 -2.28
C GLY A 139 1.17 -27.70 -1.05
N LYS A 140 1.87 -28.73 -0.55
CA LYS A 140 2.86 -28.58 0.54
C LYS A 140 3.98 -27.61 0.19
N MET A 141 4.44 -27.62 -1.05
CA MET A 141 5.48 -26.70 -1.52
C MET A 141 4.96 -25.27 -1.59
N VAL A 142 3.76 -25.06 -2.15
CA VAL A 142 3.09 -23.75 -2.24
C VAL A 142 2.92 -23.15 -0.85
N GLN A 143 2.41 -23.94 0.10
CA GLN A 143 2.26 -23.51 1.49
C GLN A 143 3.60 -23.08 2.10
N LYS A 144 4.63 -23.91 1.98
CA LYS A 144 5.97 -23.61 2.52
C LYS A 144 6.62 -22.38 1.89
N VAL A 145 6.48 -22.21 0.58
CA VAL A 145 7.16 -21.17 -0.20
C VAL A 145 6.43 -19.82 -0.08
N SER A 146 5.10 -19.84 0.05
CA SER A 146 4.27 -18.65 0.25
C SER A 146 4.58 -17.89 1.55
N GLN A 147 5.01 -18.61 2.60
CA GLN A 147 5.48 -18.01 3.87
C GLN A 147 6.62 -17.00 3.67
N PHE A 148 7.39 -17.16 2.60
CA PHE A 148 8.52 -16.27 2.29
C PHE A 148 8.19 -15.18 1.26
N GLY A 149 6.91 -15.02 0.90
CA GLY A 149 6.49 -14.07 -0.14
C GLY A 149 6.91 -14.49 -1.55
N ILE A 150 7.26 -15.76 -1.75
CA ILE A 150 7.59 -16.32 -3.07
C ILE A 150 6.30 -16.74 -3.73
N ARG A 151 6.08 -16.23 -4.95
CA ARG A 151 4.86 -16.52 -5.72
C ARG A 151 4.99 -17.87 -6.40
N THR A 152 3.89 -18.58 -6.51
CA THR A 152 3.87 -19.92 -7.12
C THR A 152 2.88 -19.97 -8.26
N GLY A 153 3.22 -20.71 -9.31
CA GLY A 153 2.27 -20.94 -10.39
C GLY A 153 2.51 -22.24 -11.15
N THR A 154 1.55 -22.59 -11.98
CA THR A 154 1.58 -23.79 -12.82
C THR A 154 1.40 -23.38 -14.27
N PHE A 155 2.33 -23.80 -15.12
CA PHE A 155 2.25 -23.57 -16.56
C PHE A 155 1.97 -24.91 -17.25
N ASN A 156 0.88 -25.00 -18.00
CA ASN A 156 0.53 -26.20 -18.74
C ASN A 156 0.91 -26.07 -20.21
N CYS A 157 1.88 -26.85 -20.68
CA CYS A 157 2.28 -26.83 -22.08
C CYS A 157 1.21 -27.32 -23.06
N SER A 158 0.11 -27.92 -22.58
CA SER A 158 -1.06 -28.20 -23.41
C SER A 158 -1.78 -26.93 -23.88
N SER A 159 -1.69 -25.81 -23.15
CA SER A 159 -2.33 -24.56 -23.57
C SER A 159 -1.50 -23.81 -24.63
N ASP A 160 -0.17 -23.87 -24.52
CA ASP A 160 0.75 -23.23 -25.47
C ASP A 160 2.00 -24.08 -25.71
N SER A 161 1.87 -25.04 -26.64
CA SER A 161 2.96 -25.96 -26.98
C SER A 161 4.10 -25.27 -27.72
N ARG A 162 3.79 -24.23 -28.53
CA ARG A 162 4.78 -23.48 -29.30
C ARG A 162 5.75 -22.74 -28.38
N TYR A 163 5.23 -22.12 -27.32
CA TYR A 163 6.06 -21.44 -26.33
C TYR A 163 6.99 -22.42 -25.59
N CYS A 164 6.45 -23.56 -25.13
CA CYS A 164 7.25 -24.58 -24.46
C CYS A 164 8.38 -25.13 -25.36
N GLN A 165 8.11 -25.36 -26.65
CA GLN A 165 9.13 -25.79 -27.61
C GLN A 165 10.22 -24.73 -27.81
N LYS A 166 9.84 -23.44 -27.94
CA LYS A 166 10.79 -22.32 -28.06
C LYS A 166 11.69 -22.18 -26.84
N ARG A 167 11.17 -22.47 -25.64
CA ARG A 167 11.91 -22.43 -24.36
C ARG A 167 12.67 -23.72 -24.04
N GLY A 168 12.44 -24.81 -24.78
CA GLY A 168 13.09 -26.11 -24.53
C GLY A 168 12.43 -26.95 -23.43
N TRP A 169 11.22 -26.62 -23.01
CA TRP A 169 10.48 -27.33 -21.94
C TRP A 169 9.80 -28.59 -22.46
N MET A 170 10.61 -29.56 -22.89
CA MET A 170 10.13 -30.85 -23.44
C MET A 170 9.78 -31.88 -22.35
N LYS A 171 10.20 -31.63 -21.11
CA LYS A 171 9.96 -32.48 -19.94
C LYS A 171 9.32 -31.63 -18.83
N SER A 172 8.49 -32.24 -17.98
CA SER A 172 7.92 -31.54 -16.83
C SER A 172 9.06 -31.12 -15.88
N THR A 173 9.23 -29.82 -15.66
CA THR A 173 10.31 -29.24 -14.85
C THR A 173 9.76 -28.24 -13.86
N LEU A 174 10.62 -27.86 -12.93
CA LEU A 174 10.38 -26.74 -12.04
C LEU A 174 11.31 -25.59 -12.43
N ILE A 175 10.75 -24.40 -12.51
CA ILE A 175 11.46 -23.19 -12.92
C ILE A 175 11.36 -22.18 -11.79
N MET A 176 12.48 -21.56 -11.49
CA MET A 176 12.56 -20.46 -10.56
C MET A 176 12.94 -19.19 -11.31
N SER A 177 12.16 -18.12 -11.16
CA SER A 177 12.54 -16.80 -11.66
C SER A 177 13.20 -16.01 -10.54
N VAL A 178 14.37 -15.43 -10.84
CA VAL A 178 15.14 -14.61 -9.89
C VAL A 178 15.70 -13.37 -10.61
N PRO A 179 15.59 -12.16 -10.04
CA PRO A 179 16.22 -10.97 -10.60
C PRO A 179 17.75 -11.10 -10.59
N GLN A 180 18.41 -10.77 -11.72
CA GLN A 180 19.87 -10.95 -11.86
C GLN A 180 20.69 -9.81 -11.26
N THR A 181 20.19 -8.58 -11.28
CA THR A 181 20.96 -7.39 -10.88
C THR A 181 20.39 -6.74 -9.64
N ASN A 182 21.26 -6.09 -8.85
CA ASN A 182 20.87 -5.24 -7.72
C ASN A 182 20.24 -3.90 -8.14
N ALA A 183 20.20 -3.62 -9.45
CA ALA A 183 19.49 -2.48 -10.01
C ALA A 183 18.00 -2.78 -10.23
N SER A 184 17.16 -1.77 -10.00
CA SER A 184 15.70 -1.81 -10.15
C SER A 184 15.20 -2.08 -11.58
N LYS A 185 16.08 -2.06 -12.59
CA LYS A 185 15.76 -2.35 -14.00
C LYS A 185 16.53 -3.56 -14.59
N GLY A 186 16.83 -4.55 -13.77
CA GLY A 186 17.51 -5.78 -14.17
C GLY A 186 16.70 -6.72 -15.06
N LYS A 187 17.41 -7.63 -15.75
CA LYS A 187 16.80 -8.81 -16.41
C LYS A 187 16.49 -9.89 -15.35
N VAL A 188 15.37 -10.57 -15.51
CA VAL A 188 15.02 -11.76 -14.72
C VAL A 188 15.67 -12.99 -15.35
N MET A 189 16.34 -13.80 -14.55
CA MET A 189 16.86 -15.10 -14.99
C MET A 189 15.93 -16.23 -14.57
N LEU A 190 15.63 -17.11 -15.51
CA LEU A 190 14.93 -18.36 -15.25
C LEU A 190 15.97 -19.45 -14.98
N LYS A 191 15.82 -20.15 -13.85
CA LYS A 191 16.65 -21.28 -13.44
C LYS A 191 15.81 -22.54 -13.42
N GLU A 192 16.24 -23.54 -14.17
CA GLU A 192 15.58 -24.84 -14.22
C GLU A 192 16.13 -25.79 -13.17
N TYR A 193 15.24 -26.52 -12.51
CA TYR A 193 15.61 -27.56 -11.57
C TYR A 193 16.08 -28.82 -12.32
N ASN A 194 17.37 -29.14 -12.18
CA ASN A 194 18.00 -30.32 -12.78
C ASN A 194 18.38 -31.40 -11.75
N GLY A 195 17.86 -31.32 -10.52
CA GLY A 195 18.18 -32.28 -9.47
C GLY A 195 17.50 -33.63 -9.67
N ARG A 196 18.17 -34.71 -9.22
CA ARG A 196 17.64 -36.09 -9.31
C ARG A 196 16.62 -36.42 -8.22
N ARG A 197 16.58 -35.67 -7.11
CA ARG A 197 15.71 -35.92 -5.96
C ARG A 197 14.53 -34.96 -5.97
N ILE A 198 13.31 -35.48 -6.07
CA ILE A 198 12.08 -34.69 -6.23
C ILE A 198 11.38 -34.40 -4.88
N GLU A 199 12.09 -34.60 -3.77
CA GLU A 199 11.56 -34.31 -2.44
C GLU A 199 11.43 -32.80 -2.21
N THR A 200 10.36 -32.39 -1.53
CA THR A 200 10.04 -30.97 -1.26
C THR A 200 11.18 -30.26 -0.52
N GLU A 201 11.83 -30.93 0.43
CA GLU A 201 12.96 -30.39 1.19
C GLU A 201 14.20 -30.14 0.31
N HIS A 202 14.48 -31.03 -0.64
CA HIS A 202 15.61 -30.89 -1.56
C HIS A 202 15.40 -29.75 -2.55
N ILE A 203 14.19 -29.62 -3.09
CA ILE A 203 13.84 -28.51 -3.97
C ILE A 203 13.86 -27.19 -3.19
N PHE A 204 13.37 -27.18 -1.94
CA PHE A 204 13.44 -26.00 -1.09
C PHE A 204 14.90 -25.58 -0.86
N LYS A 205 15.78 -26.52 -0.49
CA LYS A 205 17.22 -26.24 -0.33
C LYS A 205 17.88 -25.69 -1.60
N TRP A 206 17.51 -26.22 -2.77
CA TRP A 206 17.98 -25.71 -4.05
C TRP A 206 17.54 -24.27 -4.29
N MET A 207 16.25 -23.98 -4.05
CA MET A 207 15.68 -22.66 -4.18
C MET A 207 16.37 -21.66 -3.24
N THR A 208 16.50 -22.00 -1.96
CA THR A 208 17.10 -21.13 -0.94
C THR A 208 18.57 -20.86 -1.24
N ALA A 209 19.33 -21.85 -1.72
CA ALA A 209 20.70 -21.64 -2.14
C ALA A 209 20.82 -20.62 -3.29
N HIS A 210 19.87 -20.63 -4.23
CA HIS A 210 19.84 -19.64 -5.31
C HIS A 210 19.43 -18.24 -4.86
N VAL A 211 18.48 -18.11 -3.92
CA VAL A 211 18.16 -16.80 -3.34
C VAL A 211 19.34 -16.27 -2.52
N ALA A 212 19.93 -17.12 -1.67
CA ALA A 212 21.06 -16.78 -0.82
C ALA A 212 22.29 -16.31 -1.61
N SER A 213 22.52 -16.87 -2.82
CA SER A 213 23.65 -16.47 -3.68
C SER A 213 23.62 -15.00 -4.13
N ARG A 214 22.47 -14.33 -3.97
CA ARG A 214 22.31 -12.90 -4.28
C ARG A 214 22.84 -12.00 -3.16
N ILE A 215 22.80 -12.46 -1.91
CA ILE A 215 23.25 -11.67 -0.77
C ILE A 215 24.78 -11.65 -0.72
N LYS A 216 25.35 -10.46 -0.49
CA LYS A 216 26.78 -10.32 -0.24
C LYS A 216 27.12 -11.03 1.07
N THR A 217 27.95 -12.07 0.97
CA THR A 217 28.42 -12.83 2.14
C THR A 217 29.86 -12.43 2.46
N ILE A 218 30.06 -11.89 3.66
CA ILE A 218 31.38 -11.52 4.18
C ILE A 218 31.87 -12.64 5.10
N ARG A 219 33.10 -13.11 4.84
CA ARG A 219 33.75 -14.17 5.62
C ARG A 219 35.01 -13.70 6.35
N PHE A 220 35.56 -12.55 5.97
CA PHE A 220 36.79 -12.01 6.54
C PHE A 220 36.51 -10.67 7.23
N SER A 221 37.19 -10.41 8.34
CA SER A 221 37.00 -9.18 9.13
C SER A 221 37.45 -7.92 8.38
N GLU A 222 38.51 -8.00 7.58
CA GLU A 222 39.01 -6.84 6.81
C GLU A 222 37.95 -6.33 5.81
N GLN A 223 37.31 -7.25 5.08
CA GLN A 223 36.22 -6.92 4.15
C GLN A 223 35.01 -6.33 4.87
N LEU A 224 34.74 -6.76 6.12
CA LEU A 224 33.68 -6.15 6.93
C LEU A 224 34.02 -4.70 7.27
N MET A 225 35.26 -4.43 7.70
CA MET A 225 35.68 -3.08 8.09
C MET A 225 35.65 -2.14 6.89
N ASP A 226 36.11 -2.60 5.71
CA ASP A 226 35.99 -1.82 4.47
C ASP A 226 34.52 -1.48 4.18
N ASP A 227 33.63 -2.48 4.17
CA ASP A 227 32.20 -2.27 3.90
C ASP A 227 31.49 -1.45 4.98
N TRP A 228 31.98 -1.52 6.21
CA TRP A 228 31.47 -0.78 7.35
C TRP A 228 31.88 0.69 7.26
N TYR A 229 33.15 1.01 7.04
CA TYR A 229 33.63 2.39 7.01
C TYR A 229 33.52 3.05 5.63
N GLN A 230 33.09 2.35 4.59
CA GLN A 230 32.85 2.96 3.29
C GLN A 230 31.77 4.06 3.40
N MET A 231 32.22 5.32 3.39
CA MET A 231 31.41 6.54 3.57
C MET A 231 30.82 7.07 2.25
N GLU A 232 31.20 6.52 1.10
CA GLU A 232 30.77 7.04 -0.19
C GLU A 232 29.30 6.69 -0.47
N LYS A 233 28.41 7.68 -0.25
CA LYS A 233 26.97 7.68 -0.57
C LYS A 233 26.20 6.49 0.04
N GLN A 234 26.24 6.36 1.35
CA GLN A 234 25.71 5.19 2.08
C GLN A 234 24.22 4.91 1.80
N PRO A 235 23.87 3.86 1.04
CA PRO A 235 22.54 3.28 1.13
C PRO A 235 22.35 2.69 2.54
N VAL A 236 21.10 2.57 2.98
CA VAL A 236 20.77 1.86 4.22
C VAL A 236 21.23 0.40 4.07
N LYS A 237 22.02 -0.11 5.02
CA LYS A 237 22.56 -1.48 4.99
C LYS A 237 21.99 -2.30 6.15
N MET A 238 21.60 -3.53 5.89
CA MET A 238 21.14 -4.49 6.88
C MET A 238 22.15 -5.62 7.01
N PHE A 239 22.81 -5.71 8.16
CA PHE A 239 23.79 -6.74 8.48
C PHE A 239 23.15 -7.85 9.31
N LEU A 240 23.45 -9.10 8.94
CA LEU A 240 23.17 -10.27 9.76
C LEU A 240 24.49 -10.91 10.18
N PHE A 241 24.81 -10.82 11.46
CA PHE A 241 25.93 -11.53 12.06
C PHE A 241 25.42 -12.85 12.63
N ALA A 242 25.84 -13.98 12.05
CA ALA A 242 25.40 -15.28 12.54
C ALA A 242 26.44 -16.38 12.33
N ARG A 243 26.31 -17.46 13.10
CA ARG A 243 27.09 -18.69 12.95
C ARG A 243 26.37 -19.70 12.06
N LEU A 244 25.96 -19.26 10.86
CA LEU A 244 25.15 -20.07 9.94
C LEU A 244 25.92 -20.37 8.64
N LEU A 245 25.67 -21.54 8.06
CA LEU A 245 26.22 -21.94 6.75
C LEU A 245 25.66 -21.10 5.60
N GLN A 246 24.40 -20.71 5.71
CA GLN A 246 23.66 -19.95 4.71
C GLN A 246 22.74 -18.96 5.43
N PRO A 247 22.45 -17.79 4.82
CA PRO A 247 21.49 -16.86 5.39
C PRO A 247 20.08 -17.49 5.45
N PRO A 248 19.27 -17.13 6.45
CA PRO A 248 17.87 -17.52 6.51
C PRO A 248 17.10 -17.15 5.23
N SER A 249 16.11 -17.97 4.86
CA SER A 249 15.38 -17.75 3.61
C SER A 249 14.54 -16.48 3.63
N PHE A 250 13.97 -16.10 4.77
CA PHE A 250 13.21 -14.84 4.89
C PHE A 250 14.10 -13.62 4.67
N PHE A 251 15.34 -13.63 5.20
CA PHE A 251 16.31 -12.56 5.00
C PHE A 251 16.68 -12.44 3.50
N SER A 252 16.86 -13.59 2.85
CA SER A 252 17.12 -13.67 1.42
C SER A 252 15.96 -13.17 0.56
N ALA A 253 14.71 -13.51 0.92
CA ALA A 253 13.53 -13.01 0.24
C ALA A 253 13.35 -11.48 0.38
N LEU A 254 13.62 -10.93 1.58
CA LEU A 254 13.53 -9.49 1.82
C LEU A 254 14.56 -8.69 1.02
N SER A 255 15.76 -9.25 0.80
CA SER A 255 16.76 -8.62 -0.07
C SER A 255 16.26 -8.36 -1.49
N ILE A 256 15.35 -9.21 -1.97
CA ILE A 256 14.76 -9.08 -3.30
C ILE A 256 13.70 -7.99 -3.31
N LYS A 257 12.87 -7.94 -2.26
CA LYS A 257 11.80 -6.95 -2.12
C LYS A 257 12.33 -5.51 -1.96
N PHE A 258 13.45 -5.34 -1.28
CA PHE A 258 14.05 -4.02 -1.02
C PHE A 258 15.23 -3.69 -1.95
N THR A 259 15.28 -4.34 -3.12
CA THR A 259 16.35 -4.16 -4.12
C THR A 259 16.55 -2.66 -4.44
N GLY A 260 17.78 -2.17 -4.31
CA GLY A 260 18.15 -0.80 -4.62
C GLY A 260 17.75 0.24 -3.55
N ARG A 261 17.07 -0.17 -2.47
CA ARG A 261 16.74 0.70 -1.32
C ARG A 261 17.54 0.34 -0.08
N ILE A 262 17.66 -0.97 0.20
CA ILE A 262 18.40 -1.50 1.34
C ILE A 262 19.35 -2.59 0.85
N GLU A 263 20.62 -2.49 1.22
CA GLU A 263 21.62 -3.52 0.92
C GLU A 263 21.65 -4.56 2.04
N PHE A 264 21.45 -5.83 1.70
CA PHE A 264 21.48 -6.94 2.66
C PHE A 264 22.85 -7.60 2.63
N ILE A 265 23.45 -7.76 3.80
CA ILE A 265 24.79 -8.32 3.97
C ILE A 265 24.74 -9.42 5.03
N PHE A 266 25.24 -10.60 4.68
CA PHE A 266 25.36 -11.73 5.59
C PHE A 266 26.82 -11.87 6.03
N VAL A 267 27.07 -11.87 7.33
CA VAL A 267 28.41 -11.99 7.91
C VAL A 267 28.50 -13.36 8.58
N ASP A 268 29.35 -14.22 8.02
CA ASP A 268 29.61 -15.57 8.53
C ASP A 268 30.75 -15.52 9.54
N VAL A 269 30.40 -15.66 10.82
CA VAL A 269 31.33 -15.49 11.95
C VAL A 269 31.89 -16.84 12.45
N ARG A 270 31.62 -17.96 11.76
CA ARG A 270 32.01 -19.30 12.27
C ARG A 270 33.52 -19.48 12.46
N ASN A 271 34.32 -18.82 11.62
CA ASN A 271 35.77 -18.96 11.60
C ASN A 271 36.49 -17.68 12.07
N TRP A 272 35.85 -16.86 12.92
CA TRP A 272 36.41 -15.59 13.35
C TRP A 272 37.06 -15.74 14.72
N ASP A 273 38.38 -15.58 14.75
CA ASP A 273 39.16 -15.70 15.99
C ASP A 273 39.23 -14.37 16.77
N ASN A 274 38.97 -13.23 16.10
CA ASN A 274 39.09 -11.88 16.67
C ASN A 274 37.73 -11.33 17.13
N THR A 275 37.35 -11.58 18.38
CA THR A 275 36.14 -10.99 19.00
C THR A 275 36.20 -9.47 19.12
N THR A 276 37.40 -8.88 19.11
CA THR A 276 37.61 -7.42 19.26
C THR A 276 36.92 -6.60 18.16
N CYS A 277 36.94 -7.06 16.91
CA CYS A 277 36.28 -6.36 15.78
C CYS A 277 34.75 -6.35 15.93
N LEU A 278 34.18 -7.42 16.50
CA LEU A 278 32.74 -7.51 16.75
C LEU A 278 32.33 -6.63 17.94
N ASP A 279 33.17 -6.57 18.97
CA ASP A 279 32.96 -5.70 20.13
C ASP A 279 33.02 -4.22 19.74
N GLU A 280 33.93 -3.83 18.84
CA GLU A 280 34.01 -2.46 18.29
C GLU A 280 32.73 -2.04 17.55
N ILE A 281 32.06 -3.00 16.89
CA ILE A 281 30.79 -2.78 16.18
C ILE A 281 29.59 -2.82 17.15
N GLY A 282 29.79 -3.30 18.38
CA GLY A 282 28.75 -3.44 19.41
C GLY A 282 27.97 -4.77 19.32
N VAL A 283 28.52 -5.80 18.70
CA VAL A 283 27.90 -7.14 18.56
C VAL A 283 28.29 -8.02 19.76
N GLN A 284 27.50 -7.97 20.82
CA GLN A 284 27.77 -8.76 22.04
C GLN A 284 27.11 -10.16 22.04
N GLN A 285 26.02 -10.34 21.30
CA GLN A 285 25.29 -11.61 21.22
C GLN A 285 25.08 -12.01 19.76
N MET A 286 25.13 -13.31 19.49
CA MET A 286 24.91 -13.86 18.16
C MET A 286 23.73 -14.82 18.13
N PRO A 287 22.90 -14.80 17.08
CA PRO A 287 22.97 -13.87 15.93
C PRO A 287 22.47 -12.46 16.26
N SER A 288 22.99 -11.46 15.55
CA SER A 288 22.57 -10.06 15.67
C SER A 288 22.19 -9.48 14.32
N TYR A 289 21.00 -8.86 14.28
CA TYR A 289 20.48 -8.12 13.14
C TYR A 289 20.75 -6.62 13.37
N ILE A 290 21.57 -6.02 12.53
CA ILE A 290 21.97 -4.62 12.68
C ILE A 290 21.59 -3.85 11.42
N LEU A 291 20.76 -2.82 11.61
CA LEU A 291 20.44 -1.84 10.60
C LEU A 291 21.43 -0.68 10.72
N LYS A 292 22.25 -0.49 9.70
CA LYS A 292 23.14 0.65 9.56
C LYS A 292 22.52 1.68 8.63
N THR A 293 22.23 2.84 9.20
CA THR A 293 21.75 4.03 8.48
C THR A 293 22.87 5.08 8.50
N PRO A 294 22.88 6.06 7.58
CA PRO A 294 23.86 7.15 7.63
C PRO A 294 23.76 7.98 8.91
N GLU A 295 22.60 7.92 9.59
CA GLU A 295 22.33 8.62 10.84
C GLU A 295 22.83 7.89 12.10
N GLY A 296 22.91 6.56 12.05
CA GLY A 296 23.18 5.73 13.23
C GLY A 296 22.98 4.24 13.01
N ILE A 297 23.20 3.49 14.09
CA ILE A 297 23.15 2.03 14.12
C ILE A 297 21.97 1.62 15.00
N TYR A 298 21.09 0.77 14.47
CA TYR A 298 19.96 0.21 15.20
C TYR A 298 20.05 -1.31 15.26
N ARG A 299 19.84 -1.88 16.45
CA ARG A 299 19.84 -3.34 16.66
C ARG A 299 18.40 -3.85 16.66
N TYR A 300 18.08 -4.66 15.65
CA TYR A 300 16.74 -5.25 15.49
C TYR A 300 16.56 -6.46 16.41
N GLY A 301 15.39 -6.56 17.03
CA GLY A 301 15.01 -7.68 17.90
C GLY A 301 15.07 -7.37 19.40
N ASN A 302 15.45 -6.14 19.79
CA ASN A 302 15.46 -5.72 21.18
C ASN A 302 14.12 -5.09 21.62
N SER A 303 13.35 -4.57 20.65
CA SER A 303 12.08 -3.89 20.91
C SER A 303 10.88 -4.82 20.74
N THR A 304 9.77 -4.50 21.40
CA THR A 304 8.50 -5.22 21.28
C THR A 304 8.02 -5.28 19.81
N GLY A 305 7.53 -6.44 19.37
CA GLY A 305 7.02 -6.62 18.00
C GLY A 305 8.09 -6.86 16.94
N GLU A 306 9.37 -6.88 17.31
CA GLU A 306 10.49 -7.21 16.42
C GLU A 306 10.81 -8.70 16.46
N PHE A 307 9.95 -9.49 15.85
CA PHE A 307 10.14 -10.94 15.76
C PHE A 307 11.02 -11.34 14.58
N ILE A 308 11.75 -12.44 14.71
CA ILE A 308 12.59 -13.03 13.64
C ILE A 308 11.68 -13.75 12.62
N SER A 309 10.83 -12.97 11.94
CA SER A 309 9.86 -13.43 10.97
C SER A 309 9.83 -12.51 9.76
N LEU A 310 9.42 -13.04 8.60
CA LEU A 310 9.33 -12.25 7.37
C LEU A 310 8.40 -11.04 7.53
N HIS A 311 7.20 -11.26 8.10
CA HIS A 311 6.17 -10.21 8.23
C HIS A 311 6.61 -9.08 9.16
N ALA A 312 7.19 -9.41 10.32
CA ALA A 312 7.62 -8.40 11.29
C ALA A 312 8.80 -7.56 10.78
N MET A 313 9.77 -8.21 10.11
CA MET A 313 10.91 -7.49 9.54
C MET A 313 10.52 -6.69 8.30
N ASP A 314 9.61 -7.20 7.45
CA ASP A 314 9.05 -6.44 6.33
C ASP A 314 8.32 -5.16 6.81
N ALA A 315 7.48 -5.28 7.84
CA ALA A 315 6.77 -4.14 8.41
C ALA A 315 7.72 -3.08 8.98
N PHE A 316 8.80 -3.51 9.65
CA PHE A 316 9.85 -2.61 10.14
C PHE A 316 10.62 -1.91 9.01
N LEU A 317 11.06 -2.65 8.00
CA LEU A 317 11.82 -2.06 6.90
C LEU A 317 10.96 -1.14 6.03
N ARG A 318 9.65 -1.43 5.90
CA ARG A 318 8.66 -0.55 5.25
C ARG A 318 8.42 0.74 6.02
N SER A 319 8.47 0.72 7.36
CA SER A 319 8.36 1.97 8.13
C SER A 319 9.62 2.82 7.95
N VAL A 320 10.80 2.22 8.14
CA VAL A 320 12.09 2.93 8.05
C VAL A 320 12.36 3.52 6.65
N GLN A 321 12.03 2.75 5.60
CA GLN A 321 12.29 3.14 4.22
C GLN A 321 11.04 2.85 3.35
N PRO A 322 9.99 3.68 3.43
CA PRO A 322 8.74 3.43 2.73
C PRO A 322 8.90 3.65 1.22
N GLU A 323 8.12 2.92 0.43
CA GLU A 323 7.93 3.26 -0.98
C GLU A 323 6.88 4.36 -1.13
N VAL A 324 6.96 5.12 -2.22
CA VAL A 324 5.92 6.12 -2.56
C VAL A 324 4.54 5.46 -2.66
N ASN A 325 4.49 4.21 -3.14
CA ASN A 325 3.27 3.41 -3.17
C ASN A 325 2.73 3.09 -1.77
N ASP A 326 3.60 2.76 -0.81
CA ASP A 326 3.18 2.47 0.56
C ASP A 326 2.58 3.74 1.23
N LEU A 327 3.18 4.91 0.99
CA LEU A 327 2.65 6.21 1.44
C LEU A 327 1.31 6.54 0.78
N PHE A 328 1.17 6.26 -0.52
CA PHE A 328 -0.09 6.41 -1.24
C PHE A 328 -1.18 5.54 -0.63
N ILE A 329 -0.92 4.24 -0.43
CA ILE A 329 -1.88 3.30 0.17
C ILE A 329 -2.28 3.74 1.58
N LEU A 330 -1.31 4.17 2.40
CA LEU A 330 -1.60 4.69 3.74
C LEU A 330 -2.51 5.93 3.69
N SER A 331 -2.23 6.86 2.77
CA SER A 331 -3.05 8.06 2.57
C SER A 331 -4.47 7.72 2.11
N LEU A 332 -4.62 6.74 1.21
CA LEU A 332 -5.90 6.24 0.73
C LEU A 332 -6.71 5.62 1.87
N VAL A 333 -6.09 4.78 2.71
CA VAL A 333 -6.75 4.19 3.90
C VAL A 333 -7.21 5.27 4.86
N MET A 334 -6.35 6.25 5.17
CA MET A 334 -6.69 7.35 6.08
C MET A 334 -7.83 8.23 5.56
N VAL A 335 -7.83 8.56 4.27
CA VAL A 335 -8.90 9.35 3.65
C VAL A 335 -10.21 8.57 3.61
N ASN A 336 -10.17 7.27 3.32
CA ASN A 336 -11.36 6.43 3.37
C ASN A 336 -11.92 6.32 4.79
N LEU A 337 -11.08 6.09 5.81
CA LEU A 337 -11.53 6.12 7.21
C LEU A 337 -12.18 7.48 7.54
N MET A 338 -11.56 8.59 7.12
CA MET A 338 -12.14 9.92 7.33
C MET A 338 -13.49 10.11 6.62
N ALA A 339 -13.68 9.54 5.43
CA ALA A 339 -14.97 9.59 4.71
C ALA A 339 -16.04 8.75 5.41
N TRP A 340 -15.68 7.58 5.95
CA TRP A 340 -16.61 6.74 6.71
C TRP A 340 -17.13 7.41 7.99
N MET A 341 -16.37 8.33 8.58
CA MET A 341 -16.86 9.14 9.70
C MET A 341 -18.08 9.99 9.35
N ASP A 342 -18.28 10.35 8.08
CA ASP A 342 -19.43 11.17 7.65
C ASP A 342 -20.76 10.45 7.80
N LEU A 343 -20.77 9.11 7.80
CA LEU A 343 -21.97 8.34 8.10
C LEU A 343 -22.51 8.62 9.51
N PHE A 344 -21.62 8.92 10.46
CA PHE A 344 -21.97 9.16 11.86
C PHE A 344 -22.25 10.64 12.16
N ILE A 345 -21.58 11.56 11.45
CA ILE A 345 -21.72 13.01 11.65
C ILE A 345 -22.94 13.59 10.90
N THR A 346 -23.33 12.98 9.78
CA THR A 346 -24.43 13.51 8.95
C THR A 346 -25.81 13.25 9.57
N GLN A 347 -26.63 14.30 9.62
CA GLN A 347 -28.02 14.21 10.11
C GLN A 347 -28.98 13.86 8.97
N GLY A 348 -29.97 13.00 9.27
CA GLY A 348 -31.04 12.62 8.36
C GLY A 348 -31.28 11.12 8.30
N ALA A 349 -32.24 10.71 7.46
CA ALA A 349 -32.55 9.30 7.21
C ALA A 349 -31.31 8.52 6.76
N THR A 350 -31.30 7.20 6.99
CA THR A 350 -30.21 6.30 6.58
C THR A 350 -29.86 6.45 5.10
N ILE A 351 -30.86 6.63 4.23
CA ILE A 351 -30.68 6.84 2.79
C ILE A 351 -29.85 8.10 2.50
N LYS A 352 -30.16 9.23 3.17
CA LYS A 352 -29.39 10.47 3.05
C LYS A 352 -27.94 10.27 3.49
N ARG A 353 -27.71 9.56 4.59
CA ARG A 353 -26.35 9.23 5.08
C ARG A 353 -25.57 8.41 4.07
N PHE A 354 -26.19 7.41 3.43
CA PHE A 354 -25.55 6.59 2.41
C PHE A 354 -25.24 7.35 1.11
N VAL A 355 -26.17 8.19 0.64
CA VAL A 355 -25.93 9.02 -0.57
C VAL A 355 -24.78 10.01 -0.34
N VAL A 356 -24.75 10.66 0.83
CA VAL A 356 -23.64 11.54 1.21
C VAL A 356 -22.34 10.75 1.36
N LEU A 357 -22.36 9.53 1.91
CA LEU A 357 -21.17 8.67 2.01
C LEU A 357 -20.59 8.33 0.63
N ILE A 358 -21.42 7.93 -0.33
CA ILE A 358 -20.96 7.58 -1.68
C ILE A 358 -20.36 8.82 -2.37
N SER A 359 -21.02 9.97 -2.25
CA SER A 359 -20.54 11.23 -2.83
C SER A 359 -19.23 11.70 -2.17
N THR A 360 -19.12 11.61 -0.84
CA THR A 360 -17.90 11.97 -0.09
C THR A 360 -16.74 11.02 -0.38
N LEU A 361 -16.96 9.71 -0.47
CA LEU A 361 -15.94 8.75 -0.88
C LEU A 361 -15.44 9.03 -2.30
N GLY A 362 -16.35 9.28 -3.25
CA GLY A 362 -16.00 9.61 -4.62
C GLY A 362 -15.20 10.90 -4.72
N THR A 363 -15.66 11.97 -4.06
CA THR A 363 -14.98 13.28 -4.08
C THR A 363 -13.63 13.23 -3.38
N TYR A 364 -13.52 12.62 -2.20
CA TYR A 364 -12.27 12.56 -1.44
C TYR A 364 -11.21 11.70 -2.14
N ASN A 365 -11.59 10.53 -2.67
CA ASN A 365 -10.65 9.70 -3.41
C ASN A 365 -10.21 10.36 -4.72
N SER A 366 -11.13 11.04 -5.43
CA SER A 366 -10.77 11.82 -6.62
C SER A 366 -9.81 12.95 -6.30
N LEU A 367 -10.07 13.71 -5.23
CA LEU A 367 -9.18 14.78 -4.76
C LEU A 367 -7.82 14.24 -4.32
N LEU A 368 -7.77 13.09 -3.65
CA LEU A 368 -6.51 12.44 -3.25
C LEU A 368 -5.68 12.07 -4.49
N ILE A 369 -6.29 11.44 -5.50
CA ILE A 369 -5.61 11.07 -6.74
C ILE A 369 -5.11 12.32 -7.48
N ILE A 370 -5.97 13.33 -7.66
CA ILE A 370 -5.61 14.59 -8.32
C ILE A 370 -4.49 15.31 -7.56
N SER A 371 -4.51 15.28 -6.22
CA SER A 371 -3.47 15.88 -5.38
C SER A 371 -2.15 15.11 -5.40
N TRP A 372 -2.16 13.79 -5.62
CA TRP A 372 -0.93 13.00 -5.67
C TRP A 372 -0.15 13.19 -6.97
N LEU A 373 -0.82 13.44 -8.10
CA LEU A 373 -0.15 13.70 -9.38
C LEU A 373 0.88 14.85 -9.33
N PRO A 374 0.57 16.05 -8.80
CA PRO A 374 1.57 17.10 -8.66
C PRO A 374 2.63 16.75 -7.62
N ILE A 375 2.29 16.04 -6.53
CA ILE A 375 3.28 15.62 -5.52
C ILE A 375 4.32 14.68 -6.15
N LEU A 376 3.90 13.73 -6.99
CA LEU A 376 4.83 12.88 -7.77
C LEU A 376 5.71 13.72 -8.69
N GLY A 377 5.12 14.71 -9.37
CA GLY A 377 5.86 15.64 -10.22
C GLY A 377 6.89 16.46 -9.42
N PHE A 378 6.55 16.92 -8.22
CA PHE A 378 7.47 17.64 -7.34
C PHE A 378 8.60 16.75 -6.83
N LEU A 379 8.32 15.49 -6.47
CA LEU A 379 9.34 14.52 -6.04
C LEU A 379 10.34 14.17 -7.14
N GLN A 380 10.03 14.42 -8.41
CA GLN A 380 10.95 14.22 -9.54
C GLN A 380 11.88 15.42 -9.78
N LEU A 381 11.65 16.57 -9.13
CA LEU A 381 12.47 17.75 -9.31
C LEU A 381 13.76 17.66 -8.46
N PRO A 382 14.95 17.84 -9.07
CA PRO A 382 16.23 17.68 -8.38
C PRO A 382 16.46 18.70 -7.25
N TYR A 383 15.75 19.83 -7.25
CA TYR A 383 15.85 20.83 -6.18
C TYR A 383 15.20 20.38 -4.86
N LEU A 384 14.30 19.40 -4.90
CA LEU A 384 13.60 18.88 -3.72
C LEU A 384 14.25 17.61 -3.14
N ASP A 385 15.36 17.14 -3.72
CA ASP A 385 16.12 15.99 -3.22
C ASP A 385 16.56 16.21 -1.76
N ASN A 386 17.02 17.41 -1.41
CA ASN A 386 17.39 17.76 -0.03
C ASN A 386 16.20 17.68 0.95
N PHE A 387 15.00 18.07 0.51
CA PHE A 387 13.79 17.98 1.34
C PHE A 387 13.38 16.53 1.56
N TYR A 388 13.46 15.72 0.49
CA TYR A 388 13.20 14.29 0.56
C TYR A 388 14.20 13.57 1.48
N GLU A 389 15.49 13.85 1.36
CA GLU A 389 16.53 13.29 2.23
C GLU A 389 16.32 13.69 3.69
N TYR A 390 16.00 14.96 3.96
CA TYR A 390 15.72 15.43 5.32
C TYR A 390 14.45 14.79 5.92
N SER A 391 13.39 14.65 5.11
CA SER A 391 12.15 13.98 5.51
C SER A 391 12.39 12.51 5.84
N LEU A 392 13.13 11.79 4.97
CA LEU A 392 13.53 10.41 5.23
C LEU A 392 14.38 10.28 6.49
N LYS A 393 15.32 11.20 6.72
CA LYS A 393 16.13 11.25 7.94
C LYS A 393 15.25 11.36 9.17
N LEU A 394 14.28 12.28 9.18
CA LEU A 394 13.34 12.48 10.29
C LEU A 394 12.48 11.23 10.50
N LEU A 395 12.00 10.61 9.42
CA LEU A 395 11.23 9.37 9.47
C LEU A 395 12.04 8.23 10.10
N ARG A 396 13.29 8.02 9.66
CA ARG A 396 14.17 6.99 10.24
C ARG A 396 14.43 7.21 11.73
N TYR A 397 14.65 8.45 12.15
CA TYR A 397 14.79 8.74 13.58
C TYR A 397 13.51 8.46 14.36
N ALA A 398 12.35 8.81 13.81
CA ALA A 398 11.07 8.54 14.46
C ALA A 398 10.82 7.02 14.58
N ASP A 399 11.08 6.27 13.51
CA ASP A 399 10.75 4.83 13.43
C ASP A 399 11.72 3.92 14.21
N THR A 400 12.91 4.41 14.53
CA THR A 400 13.87 3.71 15.39
C THR A 400 13.59 3.90 16.89
N THR A 401 12.56 4.67 17.25
CA THR A 401 12.15 4.82 18.66
C THR A 401 11.33 3.64 19.17
N THR A 402 11.33 3.46 20.49
CA THR A 402 10.51 2.44 21.16
C THR A 402 9.01 2.67 20.98
N ILE A 403 8.56 3.93 20.93
CA ILE A 403 7.16 4.28 20.70
C ILE A 403 6.71 3.80 19.32
N ALA A 404 7.53 4.04 18.29
CA ALA A 404 7.24 3.55 16.95
C ALA A 404 7.18 2.02 16.90
N SER A 405 8.01 1.31 17.69
CA SER A 405 7.92 -0.14 17.81
C SER A 405 6.57 -0.61 18.38
N TRP A 406 6.02 0.09 19.39
CA TRP A 406 4.69 -0.20 19.92
C TRP A 406 3.58 0.05 18.89
N VAL A 407 3.62 1.20 18.22
CA VAL A 407 2.64 1.55 17.18
C VAL A 407 2.65 0.51 16.06
N ARG A 408 3.84 0.05 15.63
CA ARG A 408 3.97 -1.02 14.64
C ARG A 408 3.38 -2.34 15.14
N ALA A 409 3.69 -2.74 16.38
CA ALA A 409 3.15 -3.97 16.96
C ALA A 409 1.61 -3.91 17.03
N ASP A 410 1.06 -2.81 17.52
CA ASP A 410 -0.39 -2.59 17.60
C ASP A 410 -1.05 -2.60 16.21
N TRP A 411 -0.42 -1.94 15.22
CA TRP A 411 -0.90 -1.95 13.85
C TRP A 411 -0.97 -3.37 13.28
N THR A 412 0.10 -4.17 13.46
CA THR A 412 0.11 -5.57 13.00
C THR A 412 -0.93 -6.43 13.72
N PHE A 413 -1.18 -6.16 14.99
CA PHE A 413 -2.22 -6.86 15.76
C PHE A 413 -3.62 -6.56 15.22
N TYR A 414 -3.97 -5.29 15.02
CA TYR A 414 -5.26 -4.88 14.48
C TYR A 414 -5.45 -5.29 13.02
N SER A 415 -4.40 -5.22 12.18
CA SER A 415 -4.50 -5.68 10.79
C SER A 415 -4.77 -7.18 10.68
N SER A 416 -4.28 -7.97 11.64
CA SER A 416 -4.53 -9.42 11.69
C SER A 416 -5.94 -9.77 12.19
N HIS A 417 -6.66 -8.83 12.80
CA HIS A 417 -8.03 -9.01 13.30
C HIS A 417 -8.97 -7.92 12.75
N PRO A 418 -9.29 -7.95 11.45
CA PRO A 418 -10.09 -6.91 10.80
C PRO A 418 -11.48 -6.75 11.42
N ALA A 419 -12.07 -7.83 11.94
CA ALA A 419 -13.36 -7.80 12.62
C ALA A 419 -13.31 -6.97 13.92
N LEU A 420 -12.23 -7.08 14.70
CA LEU A 420 -12.06 -6.29 15.92
C LEU A 420 -11.89 -4.82 15.58
N PHE A 421 -11.03 -4.50 14.61
CA PHE A 421 -10.81 -3.13 14.15
C PHE A 421 -12.10 -2.47 13.63
N LEU A 422 -12.90 -3.20 12.84
CA LEU A 422 -14.17 -2.70 12.33
C LEU A 422 -15.19 -2.51 13.46
N SER A 423 -15.27 -3.45 14.40
CA SER A 423 -16.19 -3.36 15.54
C SER A 423 -15.86 -2.17 16.45
N THR A 424 -14.58 -1.95 16.78
CA THR A 424 -14.16 -0.80 17.60
C THR A 424 -14.41 0.51 16.88
N TYR A 425 -14.21 0.55 15.56
CA TYR A 425 -14.47 1.74 14.75
C TYR A 425 -15.96 2.08 14.69
N LEU A 426 -16.82 1.08 14.47
CA LEU A 426 -18.28 1.26 14.47
C LEU A 426 -18.77 1.71 15.86
N ALA A 427 -18.26 1.12 16.95
CA ALA A 427 -18.60 1.54 18.30
C ALA A 427 -18.20 3.00 18.57
N HIS A 428 -17.00 3.41 18.15
CA HIS A 428 -16.54 4.80 18.24
C HIS A 428 -17.43 5.74 17.42
N GLY A 429 -17.78 5.36 16.19
CA GLY A 429 -18.70 6.13 15.34
C GLY A 429 -20.08 6.28 15.97
N LEU A 430 -20.65 5.23 16.56
CA LEU A 430 -21.93 5.27 17.27
C LEU A 430 -21.87 6.13 18.53
N LEU A 431 -20.76 6.12 19.27
CA LEU A 431 -20.56 7.02 20.42
C LEU A 431 -20.56 8.49 19.95
N ILE A 432 -19.90 8.79 18.84
CA ILE A 432 -19.91 10.14 18.26
C ILE A 432 -21.33 10.54 17.83
N ASP A 433 -22.05 9.68 17.10
CA ASP A 433 -23.45 9.93 16.72
C ASP A 433 -24.34 10.16 17.95
N TYR A 434 -24.12 9.41 19.05
CA TYR A 434 -24.81 9.61 20.32
C TYR A 434 -24.49 10.98 20.96
N PHE A 435 -23.21 11.36 21.04
CA PHE A 435 -22.81 12.66 21.59
C PHE A 435 -23.31 13.83 20.74
N GLU A 436 -23.31 13.70 19.42
CA GLU A 436 -23.83 14.71 18.51
C GLU A 436 -25.35 14.86 18.63
N LYS A 437 -26.09 13.75 18.75
CA LYS A 437 -27.53 13.76 19.04
C LYS A 437 -27.83 14.43 20.38
N LYS A 438 -27.09 14.05 21.44
CA LYS A 438 -27.27 14.64 22.78
C LYS A 438 -26.96 16.13 22.83
N ARG A 439 -25.93 16.59 22.11
CA ARG A 439 -25.61 18.02 21.98
C ARG A 439 -26.72 18.81 21.29
N ARG A 440 -27.52 18.18 20.43
CA ARG A 440 -28.50 18.84 19.56
C ARG A 440 -29.96 18.59 19.92
N CYS A 441 -30.27 17.78 20.94
CA CYS A 441 -31.60 17.68 21.57
C CYS A 441 -32.18 19.00 22.11
N SER A 442 -31.45 20.13 22.00
CA SER A 442 -32.00 21.46 22.26
C SER A 442 -32.76 22.06 21.06
N ASN A 443 -32.66 21.50 19.85
CA ASN A 443 -33.30 22.00 18.63
C ASN A 443 -34.07 20.86 17.93
N GLU A 444 -35.26 20.53 18.40
CA GLU A 444 -36.19 19.61 17.73
C GLU A 444 -36.95 20.35 16.63
N ASP A 445 -36.61 20.13 15.35
CA ASP A 445 -37.45 20.44 14.16
C ASP A 445 -36.76 19.96 12.85
N GLN A 446 -36.67 18.65 12.57
CA GLN A 446 -35.97 18.17 11.35
C GLN A 446 -36.55 16.93 10.63
N ASN A 447 -37.72 16.42 11.00
CA ASN A 447 -38.23 15.17 10.39
C ASN A 447 -38.99 15.32 9.06
N ALA A 448 -39.35 16.54 8.61
CA ALA A 448 -40.13 16.75 7.38
C ALA A 448 -39.30 16.96 6.07
N ASN A 449 -37.99 17.24 6.15
CA ASN A 449 -37.21 17.72 4.99
C ASN A 449 -36.52 16.61 4.15
N ASN A 450 -36.86 15.33 4.32
CA ASN A 450 -36.08 14.23 3.74
C ASN A 450 -36.37 13.99 2.24
N LEU A 451 -37.64 14.04 1.85
CA LEU A 451 -38.07 13.87 0.45
C LEU A 451 -37.69 15.10 -0.39
N GLU A 452 -37.89 16.30 0.16
CA GLU A 452 -37.49 17.57 -0.46
C GLU A 452 -35.97 17.67 -0.65
N TRP A 453 -35.18 17.16 0.29
CA TRP A 453 -33.73 17.13 0.13
C TRP A 453 -33.29 16.17 -0.97
N LEU A 454 -33.86 14.97 -1.05
CA LEU A 454 -33.54 14.00 -2.11
C LEU A 454 -33.95 14.53 -3.49
N SER A 455 -35.13 15.13 -3.61
CA SER A 455 -35.58 15.76 -4.86
C SER A 455 -34.67 16.92 -5.25
N SER A 456 -34.28 17.78 -4.30
CA SER A 456 -33.36 18.90 -4.59
C SER A 456 -31.98 18.45 -5.05
N LEU A 457 -31.45 17.33 -4.51
CA LEU A 457 -30.18 16.76 -4.94
C LEU A 457 -30.30 16.11 -6.32
N TRP A 458 -31.40 15.43 -6.57
CA TRP A 458 -31.68 14.85 -7.88
C TRP A 458 -31.78 15.96 -8.94
N ASP A 459 -32.53 17.02 -8.66
CA ASP A 459 -32.63 18.20 -9.53
C ASP A 459 -31.25 18.82 -9.78
N TRP A 460 -30.42 18.96 -8.75
CA TRP A 460 -29.05 19.45 -8.91
C TRP A 460 -28.17 18.54 -9.77
N TYR A 461 -28.17 17.21 -9.54
CA TYR A 461 -27.41 16.25 -10.35
C TYR A 461 -27.88 16.20 -11.80
N THR A 462 -29.21 16.22 -12.01
CA THR A 462 -29.78 16.28 -13.36
C THR A 462 -29.40 17.56 -14.07
N SER A 463 -29.35 18.72 -13.40
CA SER A 463 -28.95 19.98 -14.02
C SER A 463 -27.49 20.02 -14.50
N TYR A 464 -26.61 19.22 -13.89
CA TYR A 464 -25.18 19.14 -14.20
C TYR A 464 -24.84 18.06 -15.24
N LEU A 465 -25.48 16.89 -15.14
CA LEU A 465 -25.30 15.79 -16.10
C LEU A 465 -26.15 16.00 -17.37
N VAL A 466 -27.30 16.63 -17.19
CA VAL A 466 -28.22 17.06 -18.23
C VAL A 466 -28.29 18.58 -18.12
N HIS A 467 -27.21 19.27 -18.52
CA HIS A 467 -27.44 20.63 -19.02
C HIS A 467 -28.58 20.53 -20.02
N PRO A 468 -29.67 21.30 -19.87
CA PRO A 468 -30.78 21.18 -20.78
C PRO A 468 -30.20 21.42 -22.16
N ILE A 469 -30.20 20.36 -22.97
CA ILE A 469 -30.07 20.46 -24.40
C ILE A 469 -31.25 21.36 -24.76
N ALA A 470 -31.00 22.67 -24.85
CA ALA A 470 -32.03 23.68 -25.08
C ALA A 470 -32.70 23.52 -26.46
N SER A 471 -32.33 22.49 -27.23
CA SER A 471 -33.06 22.07 -28.41
C SER A 471 -34.31 21.24 -28.10
N PHE A 472 -34.49 20.71 -26.89
CA PHE A 472 -35.65 19.86 -26.55
C PHE A 472 -36.87 20.60 -25.98
N GLN A 473 -36.78 21.88 -25.62
CA GLN A 473 -37.93 22.63 -25.10
C GLN A 473 -38.82 23.26 -26.18
N ASN A 474 -38.43 23.21 -27.46
CA ASN A 474 -39.30 23.61 -28.59
C ASN A 474 -39.89 22.39 -29.34
N PHE A 475 -39.89 21.21 -28.72
CA PHE A 475 -40.32 19.95 -29.35
C PHE A 475 -41.84 19.76 -29.44
N GLU A 476 -42.66 20.75 -29.10
CA GLU A 476 -44.12 20.56 -29.01
C GLU A 476 -44.93 21.17 -30.17
N SER A 477 -44.34 21.85 -31.16
CA SER A 477 -45.13 22.53 -32.20
C SER A 477 -44.90 22.14 -33.67
N ASP A 478 -43.83 21.43 -34.06
CA ASP A 478 -43.50 21.24 -35.50
C ASP A 478 -43.22 19.77 -35.90
N TRP A 479 -43.93 18.80 -35.30
CA TRP A 479 -43.73 17.38 -35.62
C TRP A 479 -44.29 16.92 -36.97
N ASP A 480 -45.05 17.76 -37.68
CA ASP A 480 -45.81 17.30 -38.85
C ASP A 480 -45.12 17.49 -40.21
N ASP A 481 -44.02 18.25 -40.30
CA ASP A 481 -43.40 18.56 -41.59
C ASP A 481 -41.91 18.16 -41.68
N ASP A 482 -41.67 16.97 -42.25
CA ASP A 482 -40.44 16.52 -42.91
C ASP A 482 -39.31 15.83 -42.07
N PRO A 483 -39.14 14.50 -42.17
CA PRO A 483 -38.10 13.74 -41.46
C PRO A 483 -36.66 14.01 -41.94
N ASN A 484 -36.46 14.71 -43.06
CA ASN A 484 -35.13 15.06 -43.56
C ASN A 484 -34.43 16.12 -42.69
N PHE A 485 -35.19 16.93 -41.93
CA PHE A 485 -34.65 17.98 -41.08
C PHE A 485 -33.90 17.44 -39.85
N LEU A 486 -34.25 16.23 -39.39
CA LEU A 486 -33.55 15.54 -38.29
C LEU A 486 -32.15 15.06 -38.71
N LEU A 487 -32.01 14.60 -39.95
CA LEU A 487 -30.75 14.09 -40.50
C LEU A 487 -29.74 15.22 -40.74
N GLU A 488 -30.22 16.36 -41.25
CA GLU A 488 -29.40 17.54 -41.49
C GLU A 488 -28.90 18.18 -40.19
N ARG A 489 -29.67 18.06 -39.09
CA ARG A 489 -29.34 18.65 -37.78
C ARG A 489 -28.55 17.72 -36.85
N LEU A 490 -28.60 16.40 -37.08
CA LEU A 490 -27.68 15.43 -36.47
C LEU A 490 -26.30 15.43 -37.16
N ALA A 491 -26.23 15.84 -38.43
CA ALA A 491 -24.98 15.95 -39.18
C ALA A 491 -24.10 17.13 -38.72
N PHE A 492 -24.68 18.17 -38.11
CA PHE A 492 -23.96 19.31 -37.54
C PHE A 492 -24.39 19.53 -36.09
N PRO A 493 -23.67 18.97 -35.09
CA PRO A 493 -23.97 19.24 -33.70
C PRO A 493 -23.55 20.69 -33.39
N ASP A 494 -24.53 21.59 -33.31
CA ASP A 494 -24.36 22.98 -32.86
C ASP A 494 -24.08 23.04 -31.36
N LEU A 495 -22.93 22.49 -30.96
CA LEU A 495 -22.37 22.69 -29.65
C LEU A 495 -21.81 24.13 -29.64
N TRP A 496 -22.34 24.99 -28.77
CA TRP A 496 -21.75 26.26 -28.29
C TRP A 496 -22.14 27.62 -28.91
N LEU A 497 -23.02 27.74 -29.91
CA LEU A 497 -23.23 29.05 -30.59
C LEU A 497 -24.62 29.71 -30.53
N ARG A 498 -25.58 29.21 -29.76
CA ARG A 498 -26.84 29.97 -29.52
C ARG A 498 -26.83 30.69 -28.16
N PRO A 499 -27.10 32.01 -28.12
CA PRO A 499 -27.23 32.72 -26.85
C PRO A 499 -28.44 32.19 -26.06
N LEU A 500 -28.24 31.97 -24.76
CA LEU A 500 -29.21 31.41 -23.79
C LEU A 500 -30.39 32.33 -23.45
N VAL A 501 -30.46 33.52 -24.02
CA VAL A 501 -31.56 34.47 -23.78
C VAL A 501 -32.55 34.37 -24.94
N PRO A 502 -33.84 34.09 -24.69
CA PRO A 502 -34.85 34.08 -25.74
C PRO A 502 -34.87 35.44 -26.44
N ILE A 503 -34.63 35.43 -27.74
CA ILE A 503 -34.54 36.62 -28.61
C ILE A 503 -35.90 37.36 -28.70
N ASP A 504 -36.97 36.79 -28.13
CA ASP A 504 -38.30 37.40 -28.06
C ASP A 504 -38.33 38.75 -27.35
N TYR A 505 -37.35 39.08 -26.49
CA TYR A 505 -37.26 40.44 -25.94
C TYR A 505 -37.00 41.51 -27.02
N ILE A 506 -36.42 41.13 -28.18
CA ILE A 506 -36.21 42.04 -29.31
C ILE A 506 -37.54 42.51 -29.90
N LYS A 507 -38.60 41.69 -29.84
CA LYS A 507 -39.95 42.08 -30.26
C LYS A 507 -40.58 43.11 -29.32
N ASN A 508 -40.11 43.17 -28.07
CA ASN A 508 -40.58 44.09 -27.04
C ASN A 508 -39.71 45.36 -26.92
N LEU A 509 -38.66 45.50 -27.73
CA LEU A 509 -37.89 46.75 -27.80
C LEU A 509 -38.76 47.82 -28.48
N PRO A 510 -38.88 49.03 -27.90
CA PRO A 510 -39.61 50.11 -28.54
C PRO A 510 -38.90 50.52 -29.83
N THR A 511 -39.47 50.12 -30.98
CA THR A 511 -39.00 50.60 -32.28
C THR A 511 -39.40 52.06 -32.43
N TRP A 512 -38.44 52.98 -32.44
CA TRP A 512 -38.70 54.38 -32.73
C TRP A 512 -39.11 54.51 -34.21
N LYS A 513 -40.42 54.61 -34.48
CA LYS A 513 -40.91 55.00 -35.80
C LYS A 513 -40.59 56.47 -36.01
N GLN A 514 -39.50 56.74 -36.71
CA GLN A 514 -39.07 58.09 -37.07
C GLN A 514 -40.09 58.69 -38.06
N LYS A 515 -41.05 59.47 -37.55
CA LYS A 515 -41.90 60.33 -38.37
C LYS A 515 -41.10 61.57 -38.76
N ARG A 516 -40.73 61.68 -40.04
CA ARG A 516 -40.25 62.94 -40.64
C ARG A 516 -41.35 63.99 -40.52
N ILE A 517 -41.12 65.04 -39.74
CA ILE A 517 -41.81 66.32 -39.89
C ILE A 517 -40.74 67.42 -39.84
N TYR A 518 -40.63 68.15 -40.94
CA TYR A 518 -39.86 69.38 -41.08
C TYR A 518 -40.46 70.48 -40.18
N MET A 519 -39.65 71.17 -39.36
CA MET A 519 -39.69 72.64 -39.23
C MET A 519 -38.54 73.17 -38.34
N PHE A 520 -37.74 74.06 -38.93
CA PHE A 520 -36.92 75.15 -38.37
C PHE A 520 -36.62 75.19 -36.86
N LEU A 521 -35.35 75.30 -36.46
CA LEU A 521 -34.66 76.60 -36.24
C LEU A 521 -33.29 76.42 -35.53
N TYR A 522 -32.25 76.95 -36.18
CA TYR A 522 -30.97 77.48 -35.66
C TYR A 522 -29.82 76.59 -35.12
N LEU A 523 -28.68 76.80 -35.79
CA LEU A 523 -27.32 76.37 -35.50
C LEU A 523 -26.84 76.75 -34.09
N ARG A 524 -26.06 75.85 -33.46
CA ARG A 524 -24.65 76.17 -33.17
C ARG A 524 -23.75 74.94 -33.16
N ILE A 525 -22.85 74.96 -34.11
CA ILE A 525 -21.68 74.10 -34.30
C ILE A 525 -20.70 74.35 -33.14
N THR A 526 -20.17 73.32 -32.48
CA THR A 526 -18.73 73.02 -32.41
C THR A 526 -18.41 71.83 -31.50
N SER A 527 -17.59 70.95 -32.07
CA SER A 527 -16.82 69.86 -31.50
C SER A 527 -15.88 70.28 -30.36
N CYS A 528 -15.65 69.41 -29.36
CA CYS A 528 -14.36 68.74 -29.15
C CYS A 528 -14.30 67.96 -27.83
N VAL A 529 -14.00 66.66 -27.97
CA VAL A 529 -13.01 65.86 -27.22
C VAL A 529 -12.30 66.56 -26.05
N GLN A 530 -12.65 66.21 -24.81
CA GLN A 530 -11.74 65.94 -23.67
C GLN A 530 -12.51 65.86 -22.35
N CYS A 531 -12.66 64.66 -21.78
CA CYS A 531 -12.62 64.46 -20.33
C CYS A 531 -12.37 62.98 -20.02
N VAL A 532 -11.10 62.60 -20.16
CA VAL A 532 -10.47 61.57 -19.36
C VAL A 532 -10.40 62.07 -17.91
N SER A 533 -10.61 61.17 -16.95
CA SER A 533 -10.27 61.30 -15.52
C SER A 533 -11.21 62.15 -14.63
N LYS A 534 -12.31 61.55 -14.15
CA LYS A 534 -12.89 61.91 -12.83
C LYS A 534 -14.00 60.96 -12.35
N TYR A 535 -13.72 59.66 -12.21
CA TYR A 535 -14.58 58.76 -11.42
C TYR A 535 -13.78 57.67 -10.70
N VAL A 536 -12.63 58.07 -10.16
CA VAL A 536 -11.95 57.40 -9.05
C VAL A 536 -12.16 58.29 -7.84
N ASN A 537 -12.53 57.69 -6.70
CA ASN A 537 -12.78 58.29 -5.39
C ASN A 537 -14.18 58.89 -5.18
N ASN A 538 -15.13 58.04 -4.82
CA ASN A 538 -16.03 58.32 -3.70
C ASN A 538 -16.84 57.06 -3.35
N LEU A 539 -16.38 56.32 -2.35
CA LEU A 539 -17.19 55.57 -1.37
C LEU A 539 -16.25 54.74 -0.47
N SER A 540 -15.44 55.43 0.32
CA SER A 540 -14.95 54.92 1.60
C SER A 540 -14.88 56.09 2.58
N LYS A 541 -15.32 55.84 3.82
CA LYS A 541 -15.43 56.74 4.99
C LYS A 541 -16.82 57.30 5.28
N THR A 542 -17.55 56.52 6.06
CA THR A 542 -18.41 57.03 7.14
C THR A 542 -18.28 56.03 8.31
N GLU A 543 -17.62 56.46 9.38
CA GLU A 543 -17.83 56.08 10.80
C GLU A 543 -16.55 56.36 11.63
N LEU A 544 -16.55 57.49 12.33
CA LEU A 544 -15.96 57.71 13.66
C LEU A 544 -16.17 59.19 14.04
N HIS A 545 -17.30 59.49 14.66
CA HIS A 545 -17.39 60.12 15.99
C HIS A 545 -18.84 60.23 16.46
#